data_AF-A0AA97BQN3-F1
#
_entry.id   AF-A0AA97BQN3-F1
#
_cell.length_a   1.000
_cell.length_b   1.000
_cell.length_c   1.000
_cell.angle_alpha   90.00
_cell.angle_beta   90.00
_cell.angle_gamma   90.00
#
_symmetry.space_group_name_H-M   'P 1'
#
loop_
_entity.id
_entity.type
_entity.pdbx_description
1 polymer ?
#
loop_
_entity_poly.entity_id
_entity_poly.type
_entity_poly.pdbx_seq_one_letter_code
_entity_poly.pdbx_strand_id
1 'polypeptide(L)'
;MRLKARVKRHLGRSLGLILLLGTLAVPALAHEVGLRAIVQARGVRGESITYSESTLPQNAQIVSVEIIADYSTGEPMAGAQVLIFAPGNPSVPWQRGTSDRQGRYRFTPDLSRRGRWTIRVEDAGHSSFINLMI
;
A
#
# COMPACT_ATOMS: atom_id res chain seq x y z
N MET A 1 51.93 33.91 59.46
CA MET A 1 50.47 33.80 59.28
C MET A 1 50.20 33.45 57.80
N ARG A 2 49.58 32.29 57.53
CA ARG A 2 48.64 31.91 56.42
C ARG A 2 48.73 32.70 55.08
N LEU A 3 48.58 32.17 53.85
CA LEU A 3 48.17 30.89 53.26
C LEU A 3 48.14 31.09 51.71
N LYS A 4 48.62 30.10 50.95
CA LYS A 4 48.23 29.63 49.60
C LYS A 4 48.02 30.59 48.39
N ALA A 5 48.56 30.12 47.27
CA ALA A 5 48.31 30.52 45.90
C ALA A 5 46.83 30.41 45.44
N ARG A 6 46.43 31.23 44.46
CA ARG A 6 45.53 30.80 43.37
C ARG A 6 45.63 31.71 42.15
N VAL A 7 45.93 31.09 41.02
CA VAL A 7 45.98 31.62 39.66
C VAL A 7 44.65 32.27 39.26
N LYS A 8 44.68 33.52 38.78
CA LYS A 8 43.57 34.15 38.05
C LYS A 8 43.62 33.66 36.60
N ARG A 9 42.60 32.90 36.19
CA ARG A 9 42.42 32.49 34.78
C ARG A 9 41.83 33.68 34.01
N HIS A 10 42.52 34.09 32.96
CA HIS A 10 42.02 35.08 32.01
C HIS A 10 41.03 34.42 31.03
N LEU A 11 39.95 35.17 30.80
CA LEU A 11 38.81 34.87 29.97
C LEU A 11 39.17 35.07 28.49
N GLY A 12 39.34 33.97 27.74
CA GLY A 12 39.49 33.98 26.28
C GLY A 12 38.27 33.36 25.63
N ARG A 13 37.38 34.20 25.09
CA ARG A 13 36.19 33.79 24.32
C ARG A 13 36.64 33.44 22.90
N SER A 14 36.33 32.25 22.42
CA SER A 14 36.20 31.98 20.99
C SER A 14 35.26 30.79 20.81
N LEU A 15 34.08 31.10 20.28
CA LEU A 15 32.98 30.20 20.00
C LEU A 15 33.35 29.39 18.75
N GLY A 16 33.89 28.18 18.94
CA GLY A 16 34.10 27.24 17.83
C GLY A 16 32.78 26.58 17.48
N LEU A 17 32.05 27.17 16.52
CA LEU A 17 30.86 26.57 15.93
C LEU A 17 31.31 25.43 15.00
N ILE A 18 31.32 24.20 15.51
CA ILE A 18 31.43 23.01 14.67
C ILE A 18 30.06 22.80 14.02
N LEU A 19 29.88 23.27 12.79
CA LEU A 19 28.82 22.78 11.92
C LEU A 19 29.23 21.36 11.49
N LEU A 20 28.84 20.36 12.28
CA LEU A 20 28.70 19.01 11.76
C LEU A 20 27.53 19.05 10.77
N LEU A 21 27.86 19.11 9.47
CA LEU A 21 26.94 18.66 8.43
C LEU A 21 26.72 17.16 8.66
N GLY A 22 25.80 16.84 9.58
CA GLY A 22 25.12 15.56 9.54
C GLY A 22 24.37 15.54 8.23
N THR A 23 24.86 14.78 7.26
CA THR A 23 23.98 14.25 6.22
C THR A 23 22.88 13.51 6.95
N LEU A 24 21.73 14.17 7.14
CA LEU A 24 20.49 13.46 7.35
C LEU A 24 20.35 12.57 6.13
N ALA A 25 20.73 11.30 6.27
CA ALA A 25 20.14 10.26 5.48
C ALA A 25 18.65 10.33 5.81
N VAL A 26 17.89 11.03 4.98
CA VAL A 26 16.44 10.95 4.99
C VAL A 26 16.17 9.44 4.82
N PRO A 27 15.49 8.77 5.77
CA PRO A 27 15.20 7.35 5.62
C PRO A 27 14.46 7.19 4.29
N ALA A 28 14.89 6.20 3.49
CA ALA A 28 14.34 5.92 2.18
C ALA A 28 12.81 5.95 2.24
N LEU A 29 12.25 6.87 1.45
CA LEU A 29 10.86 7.04 1.05
C LEU A 29 9.98 5.83 1.45
N ALA A 30 9.16 5.98 2.49
CA ALA A 30 8.08 5.03 2.74
C ALA A 30 7.05 5.19 1.61
N HIS A 31 7.26 4.51 0.49
CA HIS A 31 6.27 4.40 -0.58
C HIS A 31 5.15 3.49 -0.09
N GLU A 32 4.06 4.07 0.40
CA GLU A 32 2.84 3.29 0.72
C GLU A 32 2.21 2.80 -0.59
N VAL A 33 1.45 1.71 -0.53
CA VAL A 33 0.74 1.16 -1.70
C VAL A 33 -0.75 1.55 -1.61
N GLY A 34 -1.19 2.37 -2.56
CA GLY A 34 -2.61 2.60 -2.83
C GLY A 34 -3.22 1.42 -3.59
N LEU A 35 -4.37 0.93 -3.13
CA LEU A 35 -5.07 -0.18 -3.74
C LEU A 35 -6.58 0.10 -3.79
N ARG A 36 -7.18 0.00 -4.98
CA ARG A 36 -8.62 0.21 -5.19
C ARG A 36 -9.23 -0.89 -6.06
N ALA A 37 -10.52 -1.16 -5.86
CA ALA A 37 -11.25 -2.10 -6.69
C ALA A 37 -12.40 -1.41 -7.43
N ILE A 38 -12.47 -1.67 -8.73
CA ILE A 38 -13.61 -1.32 -9.58
C ILE A 38 -14.36 -2.61 -9.87
N VAL A 39 -15.59 -2.71 -9.36
CA VAL A 39 -16.42 -3.91 -9.47
C VAL A 39 -17.53 -3.64 -10.47
N GLN A 40 -17.51 -4.37 -11.58
CA GLN A 40 -18.61 -4.36 -12.54
C GLN A 40 -19.63 -5.42 -12.13
N ALA A 41 -20.88 -5.04 -12.01
CA ALA A 41 -22.00 -5.94 -11.73
C ALA A 41 -23.14 -5.71 -12.71
N ARG A 42 -24.00 -6.71 -12.88
CA ARG A 42 -25.18 -6.64 -13.73
C ARG A 42 -26.38 -6.12 -12.93
N GLY A 43 -27.04 -5.10 -13.46
CA GLY A 43 -28.29 -4.56 -12.96
C GLY A 43 -29.50 -5.42 -13.34
N VAL A 44 -30.65 -5.11 -12.76
CA VAL A 44 -31.89 -5.88 -12.94
C VAL A 44 -32.43 -5.84 -14.38
N ARG A 45 -32.08 -4.83 -15.17
CA ARG A 45 -32.45 -4.72 -16.59
C ARG A 45 -31.31 -5.19 -17.52
N GLY A 46 -30.27 -5.81 -16.96
CA GLY A 46 -29.10 -6.29 -17.71
C GLY A 46 -28.04 -5.22 -18.00
N GLU A 47 -28.21 -4.00 -17.50
CA GLU A 47 -27.19 -2.95 -17.61
C GLU A 47 -25.94 -3.28 -16.78
N SER A 48 -24.78 -2.72 -17.13
CA SER A 48 -23.58 -2.82 -16.29
C SER A 48 -23.53 -1.66 -15.31
N ILE A 49 -23.45 -1.97 -14.02
CA ILE A 49 -23.27 -1.02 -12.92
C ILE A 49 -21.83 -1.15 -12.40
N THR A 50 -21.20 -0.03 -12.07
CA THR A 50 -19.85 0.00 -11.49
C THR A 50 -19.94 0.41 -10.03
N TYR A 51 -19.27 -0.35 -9.17
CA TYR A 51 -19.15 -0.09 -7.73
C TYR A 51 -17.67 0.01 -7.34
N SER A 52 -17.40 0.72 -6.25
CA SER A 52 -16.15 0.60 -5.50
C SER A 52 -16.25 -0.55 -4.49
N GLU A 53 -15.14 -0.89 -3.83
CA GLU A 53 -15.13 -1.81 -2.69
C GLU A 53 -16.11 -1.40 -1.58
N SER A 54 -16.28 -0.10 -1.35
CA SER A 54 -17.06 0.47 -0.24
C SER A 54 -18.54 0.59 -0.54
N THR A 55 -18.92 0.51 -1.81
CA THR A 55 -20.31 0.71 -2.29
C THR A 55 -20.91 -0.56 -2.88
N LEU A 56 -20.18 -1.68 -2.91
CA LEU A 56 -20.62 -2.95 -3.45
C LEU A 56 -21.78 -3.55 -2.64
N PRO A 57 -22.98 -3.73 -3.22
CA PRO A 57 -24.08 -4.42 -2.56
C PRO A 57 -23.76 -5.90 -2.35
N GLN A 58 -24.17 -6.46 -1.21
CA GLN A 58 -23.90 -7.86 -0.85
C GLN A 58 -24.45 -8.89 -1.85
N ASN A 59 -25.52 -8.55 -2.57
CA ASN A 59 -26.20 -9.41 -3.54
C ASN A 59 -25.97 -8.96 -5.00
N ALA A 60 -24.96 -8.11 -5.26
CA ALA A 60 -24.64 -7.68 -6.60
C ALA A 60 -24.26 -8.86 -7.49
N GLN A 61 -24.78 -8.88 -8.73
CA GLN A 61 -24.40 -9.87 -9.72
C GLN A 61 -23.06 -9.47 -10.37
N ILE A 62 -21.96 -9.69 -9.66
CA ILE A 62 -20.62 -9.30 -10.11
C ILE A 62 -20.25 -10.02 -11.42
N VAL A 63 -19.70 -9.27 -12.37
CA VAL A 63 -19.24 -9.74 -13.68
C VAL A 63 -17.73 -9.72 -13.76
N SER A 64 -17.10 -8.66 -13.26
CA SER A 64 -15.64 -8.57 -13.18
C SER A 64 -15.20 -7.66 -12.05
N VAL A 65 -13.97 -7.87 -11.59
CA VAL A 65 -13.27 -7.01 -10.64
C VAL A 65 -11.98 -6.57 -11.31
N GLU A 66 -11.77 -5.26 -11.37
CA GLU A 66 -10.49 -4.66 -11.74
C GLU A 66 -9.83 -4.06 -10.50
N ILE A 67 -8.59 -4.44 -10.28
CA ILE A 67 -7.74 -3.96 -9.21
C ILE A 67 -6.79 -2.94 -9.83
N ILE A 68 -6.60 -1.82 -9.14
CA ILE A 68 -5.62 -0.81 -9.55
C ILE A 68 -4.71 -0.53 -8.36
N ALA A 69 -3.41 -0.73 -8.58
CA ALA A 69 -2.37 -0.58 -7.58
C ALA A 69 -1.38 0.50 -8.03
N ASP A 70 -1.15 1.47 -7.15
CA ASP A 70 -0.25 2.59 -7.35
C ASP A 70 0.60 2.78 -6.09
N TYR A 71 1.83 3.23 -6.24
CA TYR A 71 2.60 3.74 -5.09
C TYR A 71 2.03 5.07 -4.61
N SER A 72 2.35 5.47 -3.39
CA SER A 72 1.94 6.77 -2.82
C SER A 72 2.50 7.97 -3.60
N THR A 73 3.50 7.74 -4.45
CA THR A 73 4.03 8.71 -5.43
C THR A 73 3.09 8.95 -6.61
N GLY A 74 2.08 8.09 -6.79
CA GLY A 74 1.16 8.08 -7.93
C GLY A 74 1.67 7.25 -9.12
N GLU A 75 2.84 6.62 -9.01
CA GLU A 75 3.37 5.72 -10.04
C GLU A 75 2.60 4.39 -10.02
N PRO A 76 2.20 3.84 -11.17
CA PRO A 76 1.55 2.53 -11.20
C PRO A 76 2.50 1.43 -10.72
N MET A 77 1.97 0.48 -9.94
CA MET A 77 2.70 -0.75 -9.60
C MET A 77 2.67 -1.71 -10.78
N ALA A 78 3.42 -1.39 -11.84
CA ALA A 78 3.47 -2.16 -13.07
C ALA A 78 4.24 -3.48 -12.87
N GLY A 79 3.68 -4.59 -13.34
CA GLY A 79 4.33 -5.91 -13.19
C GLY A 79 4.25 -6.51 -11.78
N ALA A 80 3.48 -5.90 -10.89
CA ALA A 80 3.27 -6.39 -9.54
C ALA A 80 2.56 -7.75 -9.52
N GLN A 81 2.92 -8.60 -8.56
CA GLN A 81 2.26 -9.88 -8.34
C GLN A 81 0.90 -9.62 -7.70
N VAL A 82 -0.14 -10.19 -8.30
CA VAL A 82 -1.51 -10.20 -7.75
C VAL A 82 -1.84 -11.62 -7.29
N LEU A 83 -2.28 -11.75 -6.03
CA LEU A 83 -2.72 -13.00 -5.42
C LEU A 83 -4.17 -12.85 -4.98
N ILE A 84 -5.04 -13.76 -5.41
CA ILE A 84 -6.46 -13.74 -5.08
C ILE A 84 -6.78 -14.97 -4.24
N PHE A 85 -7.29 -14.73 -3.04
CA PHE A 85 -7.73 -15.76 -2.10
C PHE A 85 -9.25 -15.76 -2.04
N ALA A 86 -9.82 -16.90 -2.41
CA ALA A 86 -11.26 -17.10 -2.36
C ALA A 86 -11.71 -17.51 -0.95
N PRO A 87 -13.01 -17.36 -0.62
CA PRO A 87 -13.54 -17.71 0.68
C PRO A 87 -13.21 -19.15 1.10
N GLY A 88 -12.96 -19.33 2.40
CA GLY A 88 -12.72 -20.63 3.03
C GLY A 88 -11.28 -21.15 2.97
N ASN A 89 -10.39 -20.54 2.17
CA ASN A 89 -8.97 -20.94 2.13
C ASN A 89 -8.04 -19.73 1.95
N PRO A 90 -7.73 -18.98 3.03
CA PRO A 90 -6.91 -17.78 2.96
C PRO A 90 -5.41 -18.06 2.80
N SER A 91 -4.97 -19.32 2.89
CA SER A 91 -3.54 -19.69 2.83
C SER A 91 -3.09 -20.06 1.42
N VAL A 92 -4.03 -20.41 0.53
CA VAL A 92 -3.71 -20.82 -0.84
C VAL A 92 -4.40 -19.88 -1.83
N PRO A 93 -3.64 -19.15 -2.67
CA PRO A 93 -4.22 -18.35 -3.73
C PRO A 93 -5.07 -19.22 -4.66
N TRP A 94 -6.32 -18.83 -4.84
CA TRP A 94 -7.22 -19.40 -5.86
C TRP A 94 -6.76 -19.00 -7.26
N GLN A 95 -6.28 -17.77 -7.44
CA GLN A 95 -5.71 -17.29 -8.68
C GLN A 95 -4.48 -16.42 -8.41
N ARG A 96 -3.52 -16.45 -9.34
CA ARG A 96 -2.36 -15.57 -9.39
C ARG A 96 -2.33 -14.86 -10.73
N GLY A 97 -1.77 -13.66 -10.75
CA GLY A 97 -1.55 -12.91 -11.98
C GLY A 97 -0.57 -11.76 -11.80
N THR A 98 -0.39 -10.96 -12.83
CA THR A 98 0.57 -9.86 -12.86
C THR A 98 -0.14 -8.62 -13.36
N SER A 99 0.04 -7.48 -12.68
CA SER A 99 -0.54 -6.21 -13.13
C SER A 99 0.08 -5.75 -14.45
N ASP A 100 -0.71 -5.04 -15.26
CA ASP A 100 -0.25 -4.43 -16.50
C ASP A 100 0.62 -3.19 -16.26
N ARG A 101 1.04 -2.52 -17.34
CA ARG A 101 1.86 -1.30 -17.27
C ARG A 101 1.17 -0.12 -16.59
N GLN A 102 -0.14 -0.18 -16.41
CA GLN A 102 -0.95 0.82 -15.72
C GLN A 102 -1.29 0.37 -14.29
N GLY A 103 -0.62 -0.66 -13.77
CA GLY A 103 -0.85 -1.16 -12.41
C GLY A 103 -2.20 -1.88 -12.25
N ARG A 104 -2.83 -2.31 -13.36
CA ARG A 104 -4.18 -2.89 -13.35
C ARG A 104 -4.15 -4.40 -13.47
N TYR A 105 -5.09 -5.07 -12.81
CA TYR A 105 -5.33 -6.49 -12.99
C TYR A 105 -6.81 -6.79 -12.91
N ARG A 106 -7.35 -7.52 -13.90
CA ARG A 106 -8.77 -7.88 -13.98
C ARG A 106 -8.97 -9.38 -13.80
N PHE A 107 -9.98 -9.75 -13.03
CA PHE A 107 -10.42 -11.14 -12.89
C PHE A 107 -11.95 -11.23 -12.77
N THR A 108 -12.47 -12.45 -12.92
CA THR A 108 -13.87 -12.77 -12.66
C THR A 108 -13.93 -13.74 -11.49
N PRO A 109 -14.54 -13.38 -10.35
CA PRO A 109 -14.66 -14.29 -9.21
C PRO A 109 -15.61 -15.45 -9.52
N ASP A 110 -15.34 -16.62 -8.94
CA ASP A 110 -16.28 -17.74 -8.92
C ASP A 110 -17.41 -17.46 -7.93
N LEU A 111 -18.56 -17.04 -8.46
CA LEU A 111 -19.72 -16.66 -7.67
C LEU A 111 -20.41 -17.81 -6.93
N SER A 112 -20.01 -19.08 -7.17
CA SER A 112 -20.45 -20.18 -6.32
C SER A 112 -19.82 -20.12 -4.91
N ARG A 113 -18.72 -19.37 -4.77
CA ARG A 113 -17.95 -19.20 -3.54
C ARG A 113 -18.22 -17.83 -2.91
N ARG A 114 -19.33 -17.75 -2.17
CA ARG A 114 -19.72 -16.53 -1.44
C ARG A 114 -18.85 -16.29 -0.21
N GLY A 115 -18.66 -15.03 0.13
CA GLY A 115 -17.99 -14.58 1.35
C GLY A 115 -16.85 -13.60 1.08
N ARG A 116 -15.88 -13.57 2.00
CA ARG A 116 -14.73 -12.68 1.93
C ARG A 116 -13.72 -13.16 0.91
N TRP A 117 -13.57 -12.41 -0.17
CA TRP A 117 -12.45 -12.50 -1.10
C TRP A 117 -11.36 -11.54 -0.66
N THR A 118 -10.11 -12.00 -0.64
CA THR A 118 -8.94 -11.17 -0.34
C THR A 118 -8.06 -11.08 -1.56
N ILE A 119 -7.76 -9.87 -2.00
CA ILE A 119 -6.85 -9.61 -3.11
C ILE A 119 -5.63 -8.94 -2.51
N ARG A 120 -4.44 -9.50 -2.76
CA ARG A 120 -3.16 -8.95 -2.35
C ARG A 120 -2.34 -8.57 -3.57
N VAL A 121 -1.69 -7.42 -3.51
CA VAL A 121 -0.72 -6.97 -4.51
C VAL A 121 0.63 -6.80 -3.83
N GLU A 122 1.69 -7.28 -4.49
CA GLU A 122 3.05 -7.29 -3.97
C GLU A 122 4.03 -6.87 -5.07
N ASP A 123 4.90 -5.91 -4.76
CA ASP A 123 6.05 -5.57 -5.62
C ASP A 123 7.20 -4.95 -4.82
N ALA A 124 8.44 -5.30 -5.16
CA ALA A 124 9.66 -4.74 -4.58
C ALA A 124 9.66 -4.59 -3.04
N GLY A 125 9.12 -5.59 -2.33
CA GLY A 125 9.02 -5.59 -0.86
C GLY A 125 7.87 -4.77 -0.28
N HIS A 126 7.07 -4.11 -1.11
CA HIS A 126 5.84 -3.41 -0.73
C HIS A 126 4.63 -4.31 -0.99
N SER A 127 3.61 -4.24 -0.13
CA SER A 127 2.37 -4.98 -0.33
C SER A 127 1.16 -4.24 0.22
N SER A 128 0.01 -4.46 -0.40
CA SER A 128 -1.29 -4.04 0.11
C SER A 128 -2.33 -5.11 -0.20
N PHE A 129 -3.47 -5.05 0.49
CA PHE A 129 -4.58 -5.95 0.24
C PHE A 129 -5.92 -5.25 0.39
N ILE A 130 -6.93 -5.78 -0.29
CA ILE A 130 -8.32 -5.35 -0.20
C ILE A 130 -9.21 -6.56 -0.01
N ASN A 131 -10.29 -6.38 0.75
CA ASN A 131 -11.31 -7.40 0.96
C ASN A 131 -12.59 -6.99 0.25
N LEU A 132 -13.16 -7.91 -0.52
CA LEU A 132 -14.47 -7.74 -1.16
C LEU A 132 -15.44 -8.77 -0.60
N MET A 133 -16.66 -8.33 -0.25
CA MET A 133 -17.76 -9.23 0.09
C MET A 133 -18.53 -9.55 -1.19
N ILE A 134 -18.42 -10.80 -1.65
CA ILE A 134 -18.98 -11.30 -2.92
C ILE A 134 -19.91 -12.50 -2.67
#